data_AF-A0A9D5NJK5-F1
#
_entry.id   AF-A0A9D5NJK5-F1
#
_cell.length_a   1.000
_cell.length_b   1.000
_cell.length_c   1.000
_cell.angle_alpha   90.00
_cell.angle_beta   90.00
_cell.angle_gamma   90.00
#
_symmetry.space_group_name_H-M   'P 1'
#
loop_
_entity.id
_entity.type
_entity.pdbx_description
1 polymer ?
#
loop_
_entity_poly.entity_id
_entity_poly.type
_entity_poly.pdbx_seq_one_letter_code
_entity_poly.pdbx_strand_id
1 'polypeptide(L)'
;MKNKKTIIVIISIVLIYLVLAIVLFGWENFINKFQGLYIMLDSGDKWQLKDGKWSDIENEKDYNWKKFDVYIDNQLIGNYSLMYNNKWYLFDDERVSQKYEGKILAIKGNKKYQVIDFLEEDINEEDKEILNDILNDKEITYPESFTYAKKVFINLDDDQKLETIYTISNAFTNDTSVNKKFSLVFIKDDQTKILYEDKKYADYQYDMCVPKVNSIIDINKDKKYEIIIECNYYSVMGTCNQLYHQKDGNYRLAKGC
;
A
#
# COMPACT_ATOMS: atom_id res chain seq x y z
N MET A 1 36.35 55.19 3.41
CA MET A 1 35.12 54.93 2.62
C MET A 1 35.31 53.63 1.85
N LYS A 2 34.63 52.53 2.21
CA LYS A 2 34.68 51.28 1.41
C LYS A 2 34.31 51.64 -0.04
N ASN A 3 35.19 51.31 -0.97
CA ASN A 3 35.09 51.74 -2.36
C ASN A 3 33.75 51.26 -2.93
N LYS A 4 32.88 52.16 -3.40
CA LYS A 4 31.51 51.82 -3.87
C LYS A 4 31.51 50.65 -4.86
N LYS A 5 32.57 50.53 -5.67
CA LYS A 5 32.80 49.41 -6.60
C LYS A 5 32.91 48.06 -5.90
N THR A 6 33.59 47.97 -4.75
CA THR A 6 33.72 46.74 -3.97
C THR A 6 32.38 46.29 -3.38
N ILE A 7 31.55 47.24 -2.94
CA ILE A 7 30.21 46.94 -2.43
C ILE A 7 29.30 46.39 -3.54
N ILE A 8 29.35 46.98 -4.74
CA ILE A 8 28.59 46.51 -5.90
C ILE A 8 28.99 45.07 -6.28
N VAL A 9 30.29 44.78 -6.34
CA VAL A 9 30.79 43.43 -6.65
C VAL A 9 30.31 42.38 -5.63
N ILE A 10 30.35 42.71 -4.34
CA ILE A 10 29.85 41.82 -3.28
C ILE A 10 28.36 41.55 -3.44
N ILE A 11 27.55 42.58 -3.72
CA ILE A 11 26.10 42.42 -3.94
C ILE A 11 25.83 41.52 -5.15
N SER A 12 26.56 41.70 -6.25
CA SER A 12 26.42 40.85 -7.44
C SER A 12 26.73 39.39 -7.15
N ILE A 13 27.79 39.10 -6.39
CA ILE A 13 28.16 37.72 -5.99
C ILE A 13 27.06 37.10 -5.13
N VAL A 14 26.52 37.85 -4.16
CA VAL A 14 25.42 37.37 -3.30
C VAL A 14 24.15 37.08 -4.11
N LEU A 15 23.82 37.93 -5.09
CA LEU A 15 22.67 37.73 -5.98
C LEU A 15 22.84 36.48 -6.86
N ILE A 16 24.02 36.27 -7.44
CA ILE A 16 24.34 35.07 -8.22
C ILE A 16 24.25 33.82 -7.35
N TYR A 17 24.77 33.87 -6.12
CA TYR A 17 24.67 32.76 -5.17
C TYR A 17 23.22 32.44 -4.80
N LEU A 18 22.39 33.46 -4.55
CA LEU A 18 20.96 33.30 -4.29
C LEU A 18 20.21 32.67 -5.47
N VAL A 19 20.49 33.13 -6.69
CA VAL A 19 19.89 32.55 -7.90
C VAL A 19 20.33 31.08 -8.06
N LEU A 20 21.61 30.78 -7.88
CA LEU A 20 22.12 29.41 -7.94
C LEU A 20 21.52 28.53 -6.83
N ALA A 21 21.35 29.04 -5.62
CA ALA A 21 20.70 28.32 -4.53
C ALA A 21 19.21 28.06 -4.82
N ILE A 22 18.48 29.01 -5.42
CA ILE A 22 17.09 28.82 -5.83
C ILE A 22 17.00 27.81 -6.99
N VAL A 23 17.92 27.84 -7.95
CA VAL A 23 17.93 26.88 -9.05
C VAL A 23 18.32 25.49 -8.59
N LEU A 24 19.31 25.34 -7.71
CA LEU A 24 19.77 24.04 -7.22
C LEU A 24 18.81 23.44 -6.18
N PHE A 25 18.35 24.22 -5.20
CA PHE A 25 17.51 23.72 -4.11
C PHE A 25 16.03 24.03 -4.29
N GLY A 26 15.67 25.12 -4.96
CA GLY A 26 14.29 25.54 -5.17
C GLY A 26 13.62 24.82 -6.35
N TRP A 27 14.36 24.52 -7.42
CA TRP A 27 13.81 23.88 -8.61
C TRP A 27 13.39 22.42 -8.38
N GLU A 28 14.21 21.63 -7.68
CA GLU A 28 13.84 20.25 -7.30
C GLU A 28 12.60 20.23 -6.39
N ASN A 29 12.55 21.11 -5.39
CA ASN A 29 11.40 21.25 -4.50
C ASN A 29 10.14 21.75 -5.23
N PHE A 30 10.29 22.60 -6.26
CA PHE A 30 9.18 23.08 -7.07
C PHE A 30 8.65 21.96 -7.98
N ILE A 31 9.52 21.21 -8.66
CA ILE A 31 9.13 20.08 -9.52
C ILE A 31 8.45 18.96 -8.70
N ASN A 32 9.02 18.61 -7.54
CA ASN A 32 8.49 17.56 -6.67
C ASN A 32 7.12 17.92 -6.08
N LYS A 33 6.80 19.22 -5.94
CA LYS A 33 5.48 19.69 -5.50
C LYS A 33 4.40 19.46 -6.56
N PHE A 34 4.74 19.35 -7.84
CA PHE A 34 3.77 19.22 -8.95
C PHE A 34 3.60 17.80 -9.50
N GLN A 35 4.29 16.80 -8.96
CA GLN A 35 4.35 15.46 -9.57
C GLN A 35 3.91 14.39 -8.58
N GLY A 36 2.70 13.86 -8.79
CA GLY A 36 2.08 12.87 -7.92
C GLY A 36 2.62 11.44 -8.12
N LEU A 37 2.36 10.58 -7.14
CA LEU A 37 2.51 9.13 -7.27
C LEU A 37 1.17 8.57 -7.76
N TYR A 38 1.23 7.58 -8.64
CA TYR A 38 0.08 6.86 -9.17
C TYR A 38 0.24 5.38 -8.82
N ILE A 39 -0.82 4.77 -8.31
CA ILE A 39 -0.90 3.34 -8.02
C ILE A 39 -2.08 2.76 -8.79
N MET A 40 -1.85 1.68 -9.50
CA MET A 40 -2.86 0.87 -10.17
C MET A 40 -2.83 -0.53 -9.57
N LEU A 41 -3.99 -1.04 -9.19
CA LEU A 41 -4.13 -2.36 -8.56
C LEU A 41 -4.91 -3.32 -9.45
N ASP A 42 -4.70 -4.61 -9.28
CA ASP A 42 -5.36 -5.69 -10.04
C ASP A 42 -6.89 -5.61 -10.02
N SER A 43 -7.47 -5.18 -8.89
CA SER A 43 -8.92 -4.93 -8.74
C SER A 43 -9.48 -3.90 -9.73
N GLY A 44 -8.62 -3.09 -10.34
CA GLY A 44 -9.00 -1.94 -11.13
C GLY A 44 -9.02 -0.63 -10.36
N ASP A 45 -8.67 -0.62 -9.07
CA ASP A 45 -8.47 0.61 -8.28
C ASP A 45 -7.32 1.44 -8.86
N LYS A 46 -7.53 2.76 -8.94
CA LYS A 46 -6.61 3.72 -9.58
C LYS A 46 -6.45 4.92 -8.67
N TRP A 47 -5.31 5.03 -8.00
CA TRP A 47 -5.09 6.06 -6.99
C TRP A 47 -3.98 7.01 -7.40
N GLN A 48 -4.13 8.25 -6.99
CA GLN A 48 -3.10 9.27 -7.09
C GLN A 48 -2.83 9.88 -5.71
N LEU A 49 -1.56 10.01 -5.35
CA LEU A 49 -1.10 10.84 -4.24
C LEU A 49 -0.59 12.17 -4.80
N LYS A 50 -1.29 13.27 -4.50
CA LYS A 50 -0.89 14.62 -4.90
C LYS A 50 -1.08 15.57 -3.72
N ASP A 51 -0.09 16.44 -3.49
CA ASP A 51 -0.11 17.39 -2.37
C ASP A 51 -0.37 16.72 -0.99
N GLY A 52 0.13 15.49 -0.82
CA GLY A 52 -0.03 14.71 0.42
C GLY A 52 -1.42 14.09 0.62
N LYS A 53 -2.29 14.10 -0.39
CA LYS A 53 -3.64 13.52 -0.33
C LYS A 53 -3.83 12.45 -1.40
N TRP A 54 -4.45 11.35 -1.01
CA TRP A 54 -4.89 10.30 -1.90
C TRP A 54 -6.25 10.63 -2.52
N SER A 55 -6.40 10.34 -3.80
CA SER A 55 -7.67 10.46 -4.54
C SER A 55 -7.77 9.38 -5.62
N ASP A 56 -8.99 9.08 -6.05
CA ASP A 56 -9.22 8.22 -7.22
C ASP A 56 -8.88 8.94 -8.52
N ILE A 57 -8.52 8.17 -9.54
CA ILE A 57 -8.26 8.65 -10.90
C ILE A 57 -9.43 8.27 -11.80
N GLU A 58 -10.24 9.26 -12.16
CA GLU A 58 -11.40 9.05 -13.02
C GLU A 58 -11.06 9.11 -14.51
N ASN A 59 -10.08 9.93 -14.89
CA ASN A 59 -9.77 10.18 -16.30
C ASN A 59 -8.77 9.14 -16.83
N GLU A 60 -9.23 8.33 -17.78
CA GLU A 60 -8.41 7.30 -18.41
C GLU A 60 -7.10 7.82 -19.01
N LYS A 61 -7.08 9.06 -19.51
CA LYS A 61 -5.87 9.65 -20.14
C LYS A 61 -4.71 9.82 -19.17
N ASP A 62 -4.98 9.79 -17.87
CA ASP A 62 -3.97 9.94 -16.82
C ASP A 62 -3.15 8.65 -16.61
N TYR A 63 -3.69 7.49 -17.03
CA TYR A 63 -3.03 6.20 -16.86
C TYR A 63 -2.94 5.36 -18.15
N ASN A 64 -3.92 5.41 -19.05
CA ASN A 64 -3.88 4.66 -20.31
C ASN A 64 -2.72 5.14 -21.19
N TRP A 65 -1.96 4.17 -21.72
CA TRP A 65 -0.74 4.34 -22.50
C TRP A 65 0.38 5.11 -21.79
N LYS A 66 0.30 5.24 -20.46
CA LYS A 66 1.42 5.74 -19.65
C LYS A 66 2.25 4.57 -19.18
N LYS A 67 3.56 4.80 -19.11
CA LYS A 67 4.54 3.86 -18.56
C LYS A 67 4.51 3.87 -17.03
N PHE A 68 4.49 2.67 -16.44
CA PHE A 68 4.56 2.40 -15.01
C PHE A 68 5.63 1.34 -14.76
N ASP A 69 6.24 1.37 -13.59
CA ASP A 69 6.95 0.21 -13.07
C ASP A 69 5.91 -0.81 -12.64
N VAL A 70 5.96 -1.99 -13.23
CA VAL A 70 4.97 -3.05 -13.06
C VAL A 70 5.56 -4.16 -12.22
N TYR A 71 4.81 -4.53 -11.20
CA TYR A 71 5.06 -5.63 -10.30
C TYR A 71 4.00 -6.68 -10.50
N ILE A 72 4.41 -7.94 -10.60
CA ILE A 72 3.53 -9.10 -10.59
C ILE A 72 3.85 -9.89 -9.34
N ASP A 73 2.84 -10.11 -8.50
CA ASP A 73 3.00 -10.74 -7.18
C ASP A 73 4.17 -10.13 -6.39
N ASN A 74 4.19 -8.79 -6.33
CA ASN A 74 5.21 -7.95 -5.67
C ASN A 74 6.63 -7.98 -6.27
N GLN A 75 6.85 -8.69 -7.37
CA GLN A 75 8.14 -8.72 -8.07
C GLN A 75 8.16 -7.79 -9.28
N LEU A 76 9.17 -6.92 -9.36
CA LEU A 76 9.33 -6.00 -10.50
C LEU A 76 9.61 -6.79 -11.78
N ILE A 77 8.70 -6.70 -12.76
CA ILE A 77 8.88 -7.33 -14.08
C ILE A 77 9.40 -6.35 -15.14
N GLY A 78 9.30 -5.04 -14.89
CA GLY A 78 9.83 -4.02 -15.79
C GLY A 78 8.93 -2.80 -15.90
N ASN A 79 9.20 -1.98 -16.92
CA ASN A 79 8.47 -0.74 -17.18
C ASN A 79 7.58 -0.92 -18.42
N TYR A 80 6.26 -0.85 -18.24
CA TYR A 80 5.29 -1.14 -19.29
C TYR A 80 4.24 -0.04 -19.41
N SER A 81 3.73 0.16 -20.62
CA SER A 81 2.54 0.98 -20.83
C SER A 81 1.28 0.20 -20.45
N LEU A 82 0.38 0.83 -19.70
CA LEU A 82 -0.85 0.21 -19.23
C LEU A 82 -2.06 0.59 -20.08
N MET A 83 -3.02 -0.32 -20.22
CA MET A 83 -4.37 -0.01 -20.66
C MET A 83 -5.37 -0.77 -19.80
N TYR A 84 -6.38 -0.09 -19.27
CA TYR A 84 -7.48 -0.75 -18.55
C TYR A 84 -8.67 -0.96 -19.46
N ASN A 85 -9.14 -2.21 -19.55
CA ASN A 85 -10.43 -2.56 -20.14
C ASN A 85 -10.95 -3.83 -19.45
N ASN A 86 -11.72 -3.65 -18.36
CA ASN A 86 -12.12 -4.68 -17.38
C ASN A 86 -10.97 -5.37 -16.62
N LYS A 87 -9.77 -5.35 -17.17
CA LYS A 87 -8.50 -5.77 -16.57
C LYS A 87 -7.36 -4.94 -17.13
N TRP A 88 -6.19 -5.05 -16.53
CA TRP A 88 -4.99 -4.41 -17.05
C TRP A 88 -4.38 -5.18 -18.22
N TYR A 89 -3.90 -4.44 -19.21
CA TYR A 89 -3.12 -4.92 -20.33
C TYR A 89 -1.78 -4.21 -20.31
N LEU A 90 -0.70 -5.00 -20.46
CA LEU A 90 0.67 -4.50 -20.52
C LEU A 90 1.12 -4.41 -21.97
N PHE A 91 1.85 -3.34 -22.29
CA PHE A 91 2.46 -3.13 -23.59
C PHE A 91 3.91 -2.68 -23.42
N ASP A 92 4.79 -3.27 -24.22
CA ASP A 92 6.18 -2.80 -24.32
C ASP A 92 6.30 -1.50 -25.14
N ASP A 93 7.54 -1.10 -25.40
CA ASP A 93 7.88 0.13 -26.12
C ASP A 93 7.45 0.12 -27.58
N GLU A 94 7.30 -1.07 -28.18
CA GLU A 94 6.80 -1.28 -29.54
C GLU A 94 5.27 -1.41 -29.60
N ARG A 95 4.59 -1.28 -28.44
CA ARG A 95 3.15 -1.50 -28.26
C ARG A 95 2.71 -2.93 -28.53
N VAL A 96 3.61 -3.90 -28.34
CA VAL A 96 3.25 -5.32 -28.36
C VAL A 96 2.72 -5.70 -26.98
N SER A 97 1.57 -6.36 -26.96
CA SER A 97 0.94 -6.79 -25.71
C SER A 97 1.74 -7.88 -25.04
N GLN A 98 1.97 -7.72 -23.74
CA GLN A 98 2.70 -8.65 -22.90
C GLN A 98 1.72 -9.42 -22.02
N LYS A 99 1.84 -10.75 -22.02
CA LYS A 99 1.06 -11.62 -21.14
C LYS A 99 1.70 -11.65 -19.76
N TYR A 100 0.87 -11.73 -18.74
CA TYR A 100 1.28 -11.95 -17.36
C TYR A 100 0.23 -12.81 -16.65
N GLU A 101 0.65 -13.44 -15.56
CA GLU A 101 -0.18 -14.21 -14.65
C GLU A 101 0.20 -13.82 -13.23
N GLY A 102 -0.78 -13.65 -12.34
CA GLY A 102 -0.58 -13.11 -11.01
C GLY A 102 -1.22 -11.72 -10.84
N LYS A 103 -1.12 -11.18 -9.62
CA LYS A 103 -1.71 -9.89 -9.26
C LYS A 103 -0.80 -8.76 -9.73
N ILE A 104 -1.37 -7.80 -10.44
CA ILE A 104 -0.65 -6.59 -10.85
C ILE A 104 -0.70 -5.50 -9.79
N LEU A 105 0.47 -4.93 -9.52
CA LEU A 105 0.65 -3.62 -8.90
C LEU A 105 1.47 -2.78 -9.89
N ALA A 106 0.97 -1.63 -10.31
CA ALA A 106 1.74 -0.74 -11.16
C ALA A 106 1.87 0.65 -10.53
N ILE A 107 3.11 1.11 -10.40
CA ILE A 107 3.43 2.36 -9.73
C ILE A 107 4.11 3.28 -10.73
N LYS A 108 3.72 4.55 -10.71
CA LYS A 108 4.42 5.61 -11.42
C LYS A 108 4.55 6.80 -10.50
N GLY A 109 5.76 7.25 -10.29
CA GLY A 109 6.01 8.49 -9.57
C GLY A 109 7.43 8.93 -9.74
N ASN A 110 7.68 10.19 -9.43
CA ASN A 110 9.02 10.77 -9.51
C ASN A 110 9.75 10.69 -8.16
N LYS A 111 9.04 10.30 -7.11
CA LYS A 111 9.63 9.87 -5.85
C LYS A 111 10.25 8.49 -6.04
N LYS A 112 11.37 8.25 -5.37
CA LYS A 112 11.91 6.90 -5.25
C LYS A 112 10.98 6.14 -4.31
N TYR A 113 10.34 5.09 -4.82
CA TYR A 113 9.59 4.12 -4.03
C TYR A 113 10.31 2.76 -4.05
N GLN A 114 9.86 1.85 -3.20
CA GLN A 114 10.27 0.46 -3.21
C GLN A 114 9.06 -0.42 -2.84
N VAL A 115 8.75 -1.40 -3.69
CA VAL A 115 7.82 -2.47 -3.32
C VAL A 115 8.61 -3.57 -2.64
N ILE A 116 8.09 -4.09 -1.54
CA ILE A 116 8.71 -5.16 -0.78
C ILE A 116 8.11 -6.48 -1.25
N ASP A 117 8.99 -7.37 -1.72
CA ASP A 117 8.63 -8.75 -2.00
C ASP A 117 8.39 -9.49 -0.68
N PHE A 118 7.37 -10.33 -0.66
CA PHE A 118 7.01 -11.12 0.51
C PHE A 118 6.32 -12.42 0.10
N LEU A 119 6.41 -13.41 0.98
CA LEU A 119 5.73 -14.69 0.83
C LEU A 119 4.63 -14.81 1.88
N GLU A 120 3.45 -15.24 1.44
CA GLU A 120 2.39 -15.65 2.35
C GLU A 120 2.60 -17.11 2.77
N GLU A 121 2.57 -17.35 4.08
CA GLU A 121 2.65 -18.67 4.68
C GLU A 121 1.33 -19.05 5.36
N ASP A 122 1.08 -20.35 5.48
CA ASP A 122 0.00 -20.87 6.30
C ASP A 122 0.29 -20.70 7.79
N ILE A 123 -0.78 -20.57 8.57
CA ILE A 123 -0.73 -20.57 10.04
C ILE A 123 -0.33 -21.97 10.53
N ASN A 124 0.63 -22.03 11.46
CA ASN A 124 1.12 -23.26 12.10
C ASN A 124 0.61 -23.39 13.54
N GLU A 125 1.02 -24.46 14.25
CA GLU A 125 0.56 -24.70 15.63
C GLU A 125 1.06 -23.63 16.63
N GLU A 126 2.25 -23.07 16.44
CA GLU A 126 2.79 -22.00 17.31
C GLU A 126 1.98 -20.70 17.18
N ASP A 127 1.50 -20.41 15.97
CA ASP A 127 0.65 -19.25 15.71
C ASP A 127 -0.70 -19.35 16.43
N LYS A 128 -1.22 -20.57 16.67
CA LYS A 128 -2.55 -20.74 17.28
C LYS A 128 -2.64 -20.13 18.67
N GLU A 129 -1.57 -20.18 19.46
CA GLU A 129 -1.54 -19.55 20.78
C GLU A 129 -1.68 -18.03 20.65
N ILE A 130 -0.93 -17.40 19.74
CA ILE A 130 -0.99 -15.97 19.44
C ILE A 130 -2.40 -15.56 18.98
N LEU A 131 -3.00 -16.35 18.08
CA LEU A 131 -4.33 -16.09 17.55
C LEU A 131 -5.40 -16.24 18.63
N ASN A 132 -5.31 -17.26 19.48
CA ASN A 132 -6.23 -17.45 20.59
C ASN A 132 -6.17 -16.29 21.58
N ASP A 133 -4.98 -15.82 21.94
CA ASP A 133 -4.83 -14.68 22.85
C ASP A 133 -5.50 -13.41 22.30
N ILE A 134 -5.28 -13.10 21.02
CA ILE A 134 -5.85 -11.90 20.38
C ILE A 134 -7.37 -12.03 20.20
N LEU A 135 -7.87 -13.20 19.83
CA LEU A 135 -9.31 -13.43 19.66
C LEU A 135 -10.05 -13.42 21.01
N ASN A 136 -9.42 -13.96 22.07
CA ASN A 136 -9.96 -13.93 23.42
C ASN A 136 -10.04 -12.51 23.98
N ASP A 137 -9.00 -11.68 23.81
CA ASP A 137 -9.00 -10.26 24.17
C ASP A 137 -10.14 -9.50 23.48
N LYS A 138 -10.53 -9.94 22.28
CA LYS A 138 -11.63 -9.39 21.49
C LYS A 138 -12.99 -10.03 21.75
N GLU A 139 -13.12 -10.92 22.72
CA GLU A 139 -14.36 -11.67 23.01
C GLU A 139 -14.93 -12.38 21.76
N ILE A 140 -14.05 -13.06 21.02
CA ILE A 140 -14.39 -13.88 19.86
C ILE A 140 -14.14 -15.33 20.26
N THR A 141 -15.21 -16.12 20.38
CA THR A 141 -15.12 -17.55 20.59
C THR A 141 -14.99 -18.23 19.24
N TYR A 142 -13.92 -19.00 19.05
CA TYR A 142 -13.54 -19.50 17.75
C TYR A 142 -13.11 -20.98 17.80
N PRO A 143 -13.80 -21.90 17.08
CA PRO A 143 -13.51 -23.33 17.10
C PRO A 143 -12.65 -23.81 15.91
N GLU A 144 -11.65 -23.03 15.47
CA GLU A 144 -10.77 -23.39 14.31
C GLU A 144 -11.43 -23.37 12.91
N SER A 145 -12.58 -22.70 12.73
CA SER A 145 -13.25 -22.54 11.42
C SER A 145 -12.83 -21.29 10.60
N PHE A 146 -11.54 -21.16 10.24
CA PHE A 146 -11.06 -20.04 9.39
C PHE A 146 -11.50 -20.26 7.94
N THR A 147 -12.02 -19.22 7.30
CA THR A 147 -12.18 -19.17 5.83
C THR A 147 -10.95 -18.59 5.15
N TYR A 148 -10.14 -17.85 5.89
CA TYR A 148 -8.81 -17.40 5.48
C TYR A 148 -7.89 -17.28 6.69
N ALA A 149 -6.67 -17.76 6.56
CA ALA A 149 -5.65 -17.68 7.61
C ALA A 149 -4.26 -17.76 6.97
N LYS A 150 -3.58 -16.62 6.90
CA LYS A 150 -2.22 -16.50 6.35
C LYS A 150 -1.38 -15.57 7.21
N LYS A 151 -0.06 -15.71 7.11
CA LYS A 151 0.90 -14.79 7.71
C LYS A 151 1.96 -14.35 6.70
N VAL A 152 2.54 -13.19 6.95
CA VAL A 152 3.66 -12.63 6.19
C VAL A 152 4.74 -12.18 7.16
N PHE A 153 5.98 -12.59 6.93
CA PHE A 153 7.14 -12.11 7.69
C PHE A 153 7.82 -10.97 6.95
N ILE A 154 8.02 -9.85 7.64
CA ILE A 154 8.63 -8.66 7.05
C ILE A 154 9.26 -7.79 8.13
N ASN A 155 10.40 -7.17 7.80
CA ASN A 155 11.02 -6.15 8.64
C ASN A 155 10.42 -4.77 8.28
N LEU A 156 9.53 -4.26 9.13
CA LEU A 156 8.75 -3.04 8.93
C LEU A 156 9.39 -1.80 9.55
N ASP A 157 10.36 -1.94 10.45
CA ASP A 157 11.01 -0.79 11.12
C ASP A 157 12.53 -0.73 10.93
N ASP A 158 13.07 -1.63 10.10
CA ASP A 158 14.48 -1.77 9.74
C ASP A 158 15.40 -2.12 10.93
N ASP A 159 14.88 -2.74 11.98
CA ASP A 159 15.67 -3.18 13.15
C ASP A 159 16.38 -4.54 12.97
N GLN A 160 16.19 -5.18 11.80
CA GLN A 160 16.67 -6.51 11.41
C GLN A 160 15.95 -7.69 12.07
N LYS A 161 14.91 -7.44 12.86
CA LYS A 161 13.92 -8.43 13.25
C LYS A 161 12.79 -8.44 12.24
N LEU A 162 12.06 -9.56 12.23
CA LEU A 162 10.90 -9.72 11.36
C LEU A 162 9.66 -9.56 12.24
N GLU A 163 8.79 -8.67 11.83
CA GLU A 163 7.41 -8.62 12.31
C GLU A 163 6.55 -9.58 11.48
N THR A 164 5.48 -10.05 12.09
CA THR A 164 4.53 -10.94 11.43
C THR A 164 3.21 -10.23 11.21
N ILE A 165 2.80 -10.09 9.95
CA ILE A 165 1.44 -9.63 9.60
C ILE A 165 0.55 -10.86 9.53
N TYR A 166 -0.43 -10.96 10.43
CA TYR A 166 -1.45 -11.99 10.40
C TYR A 166 -2.69 -11.48 9.70
N THR A 167 -3.25 -12.31 8.82
CA THR A 167 -4.53 -12.06 8.17
C THR A 167 -5.43 -13.27 8.38
N ILE A 168 -6.48 -13.07 9.18
CA ILE A 168 -7.41 -14.13 9.57
C ILE A 168 -8.85 -13.69 9.34
N SER A 169 -9.70 -14.62 8.94
CA SER A 169 -11.12 -14.40 8.76
C SER A 169 -11.88 -15.70 8.93
N ASN A 170 -13.08 -15.60 9.50
CA ASN A 170 -14.11 -16.63 9.41
C ASN A 170 -15.38 -16.10 8.72
N ALA A 171 -15.32 -14.93 8.08
CA ALA A 171 -16.41 -14.44 7.25
C ALA A 171 -16.79 -15.50 6.20
N PHE A 172 -18.10 -15.64 5.96
CA PHE A 172 -18.69 -16.67 5.08
C PHE A 172 -18.56 -18.12 5.57
N THR A 173 -18.13 -18.39 6.82
CA THR A 173 -18.15 -19.76 7.34
C THR A 173 -19.57 -20.22 7.63
N ASN A 174 -19.90 -21.44 7.18
CA ASN A 174 -21.18 -22.10 7.44
C ASN A 174 -21.29 -22.68 8.86
N ASP A 175 -20.24 -22.55 9.67
CA ASP A 175 -20.23 -23.01 11.06
C ASP A 175 -21.17 -22.15 11.91
N THR A 176 -22.23 -22.79 12.42
CA THR A 176 -23.29 -22.19 13.24
C THR A 176 -22.94 -22.16 14.73
N SER A 177 -21.85 -22.82 15.15
CA SER A 177 -21.38 -22.79 16.54
C SER A 177 -20.67 -21.47 16.89
N VAL A 178 -20.30 -20.69 15.87
CA VAL A 178 -19.59 -19.41 16.05
C VAL A 178 -20.58 -18.29 16.38
N ASN A 179 -20.36 -17.63 17.51
CA ASN A 179 -21.20 -16.52 17.99
C ASN A 179 -21.03 -15.22 17.19
N LYS A 180 -19.85 -14.99 16.60
CA LYS A 180 -19.50 -13.78 15.85
C LYS A 180 -18.62 -14.13 14.65
N LYS A 181 -18.89 -13.49 13.52
CA LYS A 181 -18.02 -13.55 12.34
C LYS A 181 -17.03 -12.39 12.42
N PHE A 182 -15.80 -12.61 12.00
CA PHE A 182 -14.73 -11.65 12.07
C PHE A 182 -13.80 -11.74 10.87
N SER A 183 -13.15 -10.60 10.64
CA SER A 183 -12.02 -10.44 9.75
C SER A 183 -11.02 -9.51 10.42
N LEU A 184 -9.77 -9.93 10.51
CA LEU A 184 -8.74 -9.24 11.27
C LEU A 184 -7.42 -9.26 10.50
N VAL A 185 -6.79 -8.09 10.40
CA VAL A 185 -5.40 -7.94 9.98
C VAL A 185 -4.66 -7.22 11.10
N PHE A 186 -3.57 -7.80 11.57
CA PHE A 186 -2.76 -7.20 12.61
C PHE A 186 -1.28 -7.53 12.43
N ILE A 187 -0.42 -6.66 12.95
CA ILE A 187 1.01 -6.88 13.04
C ILE A 187 1.32 -7.37 14.45
N LYS A 188 2.03 -8.49 14.54
CA LYS A 188 2.66 -8.96 15.76
C LYS A 188 4.15 -8.63 15.72
N ASP A 189 4.54 -7.89 16.75
CA ASP A 189 5.89 -7.47 17.10
C ASP A 189 5.99 -7.63 18.64
N ASP A 190 6.71 -6.77 19.36
CA ASP A 190 6.62 -6.62 20.82
C ASP A 190 5.18 -6.35 21.26
N GLN A 191 4.51 -5.43 20.56
CA GLN A 191 3.09 -5.10 20.77
C GLN A 191 2.26 -5.41 19.51
N THR A 192 1.03 -5.86 19.74
CA THR A 192 0.07 -6.12 18.66
C THR A 192 -0.51 -4.80 18.15
N LYS A 193 -0.40 -4.56 16.84
CA LYS A 193 -0.95 -3.37 16.16
C LYS A 193 -2.06 -3.81 15.20
N ILE A 194 -3.30 -3.38 15.44
CA ILE A 194 -4.44 -3.73 14.56
C ILE A 194 -4.44 -2.82 13.32
N LEU A 195 -4.52 -3.41 12.13
CA LEU A 195 -4.61 -2.69 10.86
C LEU A 195 -6.07 -2.61 10.41
N TYR A 196 -6.73 -3.77 10.39
CA TYR A 196 -8.10 -3.92 9.96
C TYR A 196 -8.84 -4.82 10.93
N GLU A 197 -10.07 -4.43 11.29
CA GLU A 197 -10.95 -5.22 12.13
C GLU A 197 -12.40 -5.00 11.68
N ASP A 198 -13.09 -6.09 11.39
CA ASP A 198 -14.54 -6.12 11.25
C ASP A 198 -15.08 -7.30 12.06
N LYS A 199 -16.15 -7.05 12.81
CA LYS A 199 -16.83 -8.06 13.63
C LYS A 199 -18.32 -7.86 13.54
N LYS A 200 -19.03 -8.90 13.10
CA LYS A 200 -20.48 -8.87 12.95
C LYS A 200 -21.12 -10.14 13.51
N TYR A 201 -22.43 -10.04 13.78
CA TYR A 201 -23.24 -11.23 14.01
C TYR A 201 -23.39 -12.03 12.71
N ALA A 202 -23.69 -13.33 12.83
CA ALA A 202 -23.72 -14.27 11.71
C ALA A 202 -24.64 -13.82 10.55
N ASP A 203 -25.74 -13.13 10.85
CA ASP A 203 -26.71 -12.66 9.84
C ASP A 203 -26.14 -11.61 8.88
N TYR A 204 -25.06 -10.92 9.26
CA TYR A 204 -24.43 -9.87 8.46
C TYR A 204 -23.12 -10.31 7.80
N GLN A 205 -22.86 -11.61 7.75
CA GLN A 205 -21.59 -12.14 7.24
C GLN A 205 -21.34 -11.78 5.77
N TYR A 206 -22.40 -11.62 4.96
CA TYR A 206 -22.30 -11.30 3.53
C TYR A 206 -21.82 -9.87 3.25
N ASP A 207 -21.90 -8.99 4.26
CA ASP A 207 -21.41 -7.61 4.20
C ASP A 207 -19.96 -7.49 4.71
N MET A 208 -19.31 -8.61 5.04
CA MET A 208 -17.96 -8.63 5.57
C MET A 208 -16.93 -8.76 4.44
N CYS A 209 -15.76 -8.19 4.67
CA CYS A 209 -14.61 -8.37 3.80
C CYS A 209 -13.79 -9.56 4.27
N VAL A 210 -13.28 -10.38 3.35
CA VAL A 210 -12.17 -11.30 3.61
C VAL A 210 -10.87 -10.59 3.17
N PRO A 211 -10.09 -10.07 4.13
CA PRO A 211 -8.90 -9.29 3.83
C PRO A 211 -7.74 -10.17 3.37
N LYS A 212 -6.84 -9.60 2.57
CA LYS A 212 -5.54 -10.16 2.18
C LYS A 212 -4.51 -9.04 2.11
N VAL A 213 -3.26 -9.30 2.43
CA VAL A 213 -2.18 -8.35 2.15
C VAL A 213 -1.96 -8.34 0.64
N ASN A 214 -2.21 -7.21 -0.01
CA ASN A 214 -2.03 -7.06 -1.44
C ASN A 214 -0.59 -6.68 -1.78
N SER A 215 -0.10 -5.60 -1.17
CA SER A 215 1.20 -5.00 -1.46
C SER A 215 1.76 -4.30 -0.24
N ILE A 216 3.09 -4.25 -0.13
CA ILE A 216 3.80 -3.45 0.88
C ILE A 216 4.78 -2.54 0.17
N ILE A 217 4.70 -1.23 0.41
CA ILE A 217 5.36 -0.20 -0.39
C ILE A 217 6.01 0.80 0.55
N ASP A 218 7.27 1.14 0.33
CA ASP A 218 7.89 2.34 0.88
C ASP A 218 7.79 3.45 -0.17
N ILE A 219 6.80 4.35 -0.04
CA ILE A 219 6.50 5.37 -1.05
C ILE A 219 7.54 6.50 -1.08
N ASN A 220 8.25 6.76 0.03
CA ASN A 220 9.17 7.89 0.16
C ASN A 220 10.64 7.49 0.43
N LYS A 221 10.95 6.19 0.50
CA LYS A 221 12.23 5.64 0.98
C LYS A 221 12.61 6.13 2.38
N ASP A 222 11.62 6.31 3.24
CA ASP A 222 11.80 6.70 4.63
C ASP A 222 11.73 5.51 5.60
N LYS A 223 11.66 4.28 5.06
CA LYS A 223 11.53 3.03 5.81
C LYS A 223 10.28 2.98 6.67
N LYS A 224 9.24 3.70 6.26
CA LYS A 224 7.90 3.59 6.82
C LYS A 224 7.00 3.03 5.73
N TYR A 225 6.63 1.78 5.89
CA TYR A 225 5.92 1.07 4.85
C TYR A 225 4.43 1.40 4.88
N GLU A 226 3.89 1.72 3.72
CA GLU A 226 2.47 1.64 3.43
C GLU A 226 2.06 0.20 3.11
N ILE A 227 0.95 -0.24 3.69
CA ILE A 227 0.41 -1.59 3.49
C ILE A 227 -0.94 -1.46 2.78
N ILE A 228 -1.08 -2.12 1.64
CA ILE A 228 -2.35 -2.21 0.92
C ILE A 228 -3.00 -3.55 1.28
N ILE A 229 -4.20 -3.48 1.84
CA ILE A 229 -5.06 -4.64 2.13
C ILE A 229 -6.14 -4.70 1.05
N GLU A 230 -6.28 -5.86 0.41
CA GLU A 230 -7.38 -6.16 -0.49
C GLU A 230 -8.51 -6.82 0.29
N CYS A 231 -9.69 -6.21 0.22
CA CYS A 231 -10.92 -6.72 0.77
C CYS A 231 -11.76 -7.40 -0.31
N ASN A 232 -11.95 -8.71 -0.18
CA ASN A 232 -12.83 -9.48 -1.06
C ASN A 232 -14.22 -9.61 -0.39
N TYR A 233 -15.25 -9.08 -1.04
CA TYR A 233 -16.63 -9.19 -0.56
C TYR A 233 -17.40 -10.27 -1.31
N TYR A 234 -18.55 -10.67 -0.75
CA TYR A 234 -19.41 -11.65 -1.39
C TYR A 234 -20.10 -11.05 -2.63
N SER A 235 -20.19 -11.83 -3.71
CA SER A 235 -21.00 -11.54 -4.90
C SER A 235 -20.63 -10.20 -5.57
N VAL A 236 -21.63 -9.38 -5.92
CA VAL A 236 -21.52 -8.16 -6.74
C VAL A 236 -20.79 -7.00 -6.05
N MET A 237 -20.51 -7.08 -4.75
CA MET A 237 -19.77 -6.04 -4.04
C MET A 237 -18.30 -5.97 -4.49
N GLY A 238 -17.78 -7.05 -5.08
CA GLY A 238 -16.48 -7.07 -5.72
C GLY A 238 -15.32 -6.96 -4.72
N THR A 239 -14.24 -6.32 -5.17
CA THR A 239 -13.02 -6.12 -4.40
C THR A 239 -12.81 -4.63 -4.12
N CYS A 240 -12.27 -4.33 -2.95
CA CYS A 240 -11.88 -2.97 -2.57
C CYS A 240 -10.52 -3.01 -1.91
N ASN A 241 -9.63 -2.09 -2.27
CA ASN A 241 -8.36 -1.97 -1.59
C ASN A 241 -8.35 -0.83 -0.58
N GLN A 242 -7.58 -1.03 0.48
CA GLN A 242 -7.38 -0.08 1.56
C GLN A 242 -5.89 0.11 1.81
N LEU A 243 -5.41 1.35 1.68
CA LEU A 243 -4.03 1.73 1.95
C LEU A 243 -3.92 2.24 3.39
N TYR A 244 -3.06 1.59 4.15
CA TYR A 244 -2.70 1.97 5.51
C TYR A 244 -1.29 2.55 5.54
N HIS A 245 -1.11 3.63 6.28
CA HIS A 245 0.20 4.26 6.48
C HIS A 245 0.55 4.35 7.96
N GLN A 246 1.84 4.31 8.28
CA GLN A 246 2.30 4.44 9.65
C GLN A 246 2.30 5.90 10.09
N LYS A 247 1.59 6.21 11.18
CA LYS A 247 1.53 7.52 11.81
C LYS A 247 1.50 7.39 13.34
N ASP A 248 2.45 8.05 14.00
CA ASP A 248 2.60 8.03 15.46
C ASP A 248 2.70 6.59 16.02
N GLY A 249 3.49 5.73 15.37
CA GLY A 249 3.71 4.34 15.78
C GLY A 249 2.56 3.37 15.46
N ASN A 250 1.45 3.85 14.89
CA ASN A 250 0.28 3.04 14.54
C ASN A 250 -0.05 3.14 13.06
N TYR A 251 -0.72 2.12 12.51
CA TYR A 251 -1.24 2.18 11.15
C TYR A 251 -2.60 2.88 11.11
N ARG A 252 -2.80 3.76 10.13
CA ARG A 252 -4.07 4.44 9.91
C ARG A 252 -4.50 4.31 8.46
N LEU A 253 -5.80 4.21 8.22
CA LEU A 253 -6.36 4.22 6.87
C LEU A 253 -6.09 5.57 6.21
N ALA A 254 -5.41 5.57 5.07
CA ALA A 254 -5.09 6.76 4.28
C ALA A 254 -5.93 6.84 2.98
N LYS A 255 -6.33 5.69 2.43
CA LYS A 255 -7.26 5.58 1.30
C LYS A 255 -8.01 4.26 1.39
N GLY A 256 -9.30 4.27 1.13
CA GLY A 256 -10.09 3.08 0.86
C GLY A 256 -10.98 3.31 -0.35
N CYS A 257 -11.77 2.32 -0.73
CA CYS A 257 -13.12 2.62 -1.19
C CYS A 257 -13.92 3.31 -0.07
#